data_AF-J3PFR7-F1
#
_entry.id   AF-J3PFR7-F1
#
_cell.length_a   1.000
_cell.length_b   1.000
_cell.length_c   1.000
_cell.angle_alpha   90.00
_cell.angle_beta   90.00
_cell.angle_gamma   90.00
#
_symmetry.space_group_name_H-M   'P 1'
#
loop_
_entity.id
_entity.type
_entity.pdbx_description
1 polymer ?
#
loop_
_entity_poly.entity_id
_entity_poly.type
_entity_poly.pdbx_seq_one_letter_code
_entity_poly.pdbx_strand_id
1 'polypeptide(L)'
;MVMSSNFRCYPRRSRRVSGRFKDGATASRQTTPPVAPPNSPRDTPLHLIQYSGKILKVALEVVKKSADGGVQAIVEKVEGVELEHETARAAGEPVWVGAPKPAPVHHLVSLQVADFPNLVVGLACDESSFGSDCRLSEVPNAVATGDTKYKWPLRQLAHACHRANTRYGYLALRNGILACCFTLSPAAGPARRGGRLGNDWQVSMKPVMWSQSGDKQLTADLTLWWMSMMAISGEHNRKLVPEAERVSINHWDEIQVEGGATVLRHHYSLAEKPA
;
A
#
# COMPACT_ATOMS: atom_id res chain seq x y z
N MET A 1 -14.19 -9.73 1.49
CA MET A 1 -13.54 -10.36 2.67
C MET A 1 -12.13 -9.81 2.78
N VAL A 2 -11.83 -9.12 3.87
CA VAL A 2 -10.47 -8.66 4.23
C VAL A 2 -9.95 -9.68 5.24
N MET A 3 -8.76 -10.22 5.03
CA MET A 3 -8.15 -11.16 5.97
C MET A 3 -7.05 -10.46 6.76
N SER A 4 -7.07 -10.65 8.07
CA SER A 4 -6.05 -10.14 8.99
C SER A 4 -5.10 -11.26 9.40
N SER A 5 -3.80 -10.98 9.44
CA SER A 5 -2.78 -11.96 9.88
C SER A 5 -1.66 -11.30 10.67
N ASN A 6 -1.13 -12.02 11.66
CA ASN A 6 -0.05 -11.57 12.54
C ASN A 6 1.30 -12.08 12.04
N PHE A 7 2.32 -11.23 12.03
CA PHE A 7 3.70 -11.67 11.79
C PHE A 7 4.72 -10.89 12.64
N ARG A 8 5.71 -11.62 13.15
CA ARG A 8 6.83 -11.04 13.93
C ARG A 8 7.91 -10.48 13.03
N CYS A 9 8.57 -9.40 13.42
CA CYS A 9 9.75 -8.85 12.74
C CYS A 9 11.02 -9.04 13.60
N TYR A 10 12.07 -9.64 13.03
CA TYR A 10 13.42 -9.57 13.60
C TYR A 10 14.39 -9.03 12.54
N PRO A 11 15.25 -8.03 12.87
CA PRO A 11 16.29 -7.62 11.95
C PRO A 11 17.37 -8.71 11.88
N ARG A 12 17.55 -9.34 10.71
CA ARG A 12 18.66 -10.25 10.45
C ARG A 12 19.84 -9.47 9.84
N ARG A 13 21.05 -9.69 10.35
CA ARG A 13 22.29 -9.14 9.78
C ARG A 13 22.50 -9.74 8.39
N SER A 14 22.66 -8.87 7.39
CA SER A 14 23.02 -9.24 6.01
C SER A 14 24.42 -9.85 5.98
N ARG A 15 24.55 -11.07 5.46
CA ARG A 15 25.82 -11.61 4.93
C ARG A 15 25.80 -11.41 3.43
N ARG A 16 26.77 -10.65 2.91
CA ARG A 16 27.04 -10.54 1.46
C ARG A 16 27.45 -11.91 0.94
N VAL A 17 26.76 -12.40 -0.09
CA VAL A 17 27.21 -13.52 -0.92
C VAL A 17 27.41 -12.97 -2.33
N SER A 18 28.66 -12.94 -2.78
CA SER A 18 29.04 -12.58 -4.15
C SER A 18 29.01 -13.83 -5.03
N GLY A 19 28.12 -13.86 -6.02
CA GLY A 19 28.02 -14.93 -7.01
C GLY A 19 28.52 -14.45 -8.38
N ARG A 20 29.51 -15.17 -8.91
CA ARG A 20 30.23 -14.94 -10.17
C ARG A 20 29.43 -15.58 -11.32
N PHE A 21 29.06 -14.83 -12.36
CA PHE A 21 28.45 -15.38 -13.58
C PHE A 21 29.53 -15.84 -14.57
N LYS A 22 29.31 -16.99 -15.22
CA LYS A 22 30.11 -17.52 -16.34
C LYS A 22 29.22 -17.59 -17.58
N ASP A 23 29.80 -17.20 -18.70
CA ASP A 23 29.23 -17.25 -20.05
C ASP A 23 29.17 -18.67 -20.62
N GLY A 24 28.26 -18.90 -21.58
CA GLY A 24 28.23 -20.14 -22.36
C GLY A 24 27.07 -20.27 -23.37
N ALA A 25 27.33 -19.77 -24.58
CA ALA A 25 27.05 -20.36 -25.90
C ALA A 25 25.62 -20.59 -26.46
N THR A 26 25.59 -20.42 -27.78
CA THR A 26 24.51 -20.25 -28.77
C THR A 26 23.99 -21.57 -29.37
N ALA A 27 22.70 -21.65 -29.72
CA ALA A 27 22.19 -22.58 -30.74
C ALA A 27 20.89 -22.06 -31.40
N SER A 28 20.69 -22.50 -32.65
CA SER A 28 19.87 -21.89 -33.71
C SER A 28 18.46 -22.48 -33.87
N ARG A 29 17.46 -21.58 -33.89
CA ARG A 29 16.32 -21.43 -34.83
C ARG A 29 15.33 -22.60 -35.10
N GLN A 30 14.07 -22.41 -34.71
CA GLN A 30 12.88 -22.74 -35.51
C GLN A 30 11.83 -21.62 -35.33
N THR A 31 11.32 -21.12 -36.46
CA THR A 31 10.45 -19.94 -36.57
C THR A 31 8.98 -20.30 -36.41
N THR A 32 8.42 -19.98 -35.23
CA THR A 32 7.01 -19.68 -35.02
C THR A 32 6.82 -18.15 -34.99
N PRO A 33 5.64 -17.61 -35.37
CA PRO A 33 5.38 -16.17 -35.26
C PRO A 33 5.59 -15.72 -33.80
N PRO A 34 6.21 -14.57 -33.55
CA PRO A 34 6.63 -14.19 -32.21
C PRO A 34 5.39 -13.94 -31.34
N VAL A 35 5.08 -14.88 -30.46
CA VAL A 35 4.40 -14.57 -29.22
C VAL A 35 5.29 -13.54 -28.53
N ALA A 36 4.75 -12.35 -28.23
CA ALA A 36 5.49 -11.31 -27.54
C ALA A 36 6.19 -11.95 -26.31
N PRO A 37 7.50 -11.71 -26.11
CA PRO A 37 8.21 -12.32 -25.00
C PRO A 37 7.45 -12.01 -23.71
N PRO A 38 7.32 -12.95 -22.76
CA PRO A 38 6.57 -12.76 -21.50
C PRO A 38 7.12 -11.64 -20.59
N ASN A 39 8.16 -10.94 -21.06
CA ASN A 39 8.88 -9.83 -20.45
C ASN A 39 8.90 -8.62 -21.39
N SER A 40 7.75 -8.22 -21.92
CA SER A 40 7.60 -6.86 -22.44
C SER A 40 7.92 -5.89 -21.29
N PRO A 41 8.71 -4.82 -21.51
CA PRO A 41 8.97 -3.80 -20.48
C PRO A 41 7.69 -3.24 -19.85
N ARG A 42 6.56 -3.35 -20.57
CA ARG A 42 5.23 -2.90 -20.16
C ARG A 42 4.57 -3.76 -19.08
N ASP A 43 5.05 -4.99 -18.88
CA ASP A 43 4.44 -5.97 -17.96
C ASP A 43 5.22 -6.11 -16.65
N THR A 44 6.24 -5.29 -16.44
CA THR A 44 6.98 -5.26 -15.18
C THR A 44 6.14 -4.56 -14.10
N PRO A 45 6.17 -5.01 -12.83
CA PRO A 45 5.48 -4.33 -11.74
C PRO A 45 5.87 -2.84 -11.62
N LEU A 46 7.10 -2.48 -11.98
CA LEU A 46 7.59 -1.10 -11.98
C LEU A 46 6.91 -0.24 -13.07
N HIS A 47 6.73 -0.78 -14.28
CA HIS A 47 6.00 -0.08 -15.34
C HIS A 47 4.52 0.14 -14.97
N LEU A 48 3.89 -0.86 -14.35
CA LEU A 48 2.50 -0.75 -13.88
C LEU A 48 2.35 0.31 -12.78
N ILE A 49 3.31 0.38 -11.86
CA ILE A 49 3.40 1.45 -10.85
C ILE A 49 3.45 2.84 -11.49
N GLN A 50 4.29 3.02 -12.52
CA GLN A 50 4.41 4.30 -13.24
C GLN A 50 3.11 4.70 -13.94
N TYR A 51 2.35 3.73 -14.45
CA TYR A 51 1.04 3.98 -15.07
C TYR A 51 0.01 4.49 -14.04
N SER A 52 -0.04 3.88 -12.85
CA SER A 52 -0.99 4.27 -11.80
C SER A 52 -0.84 5.72 -11.32
N GLY A 53 0.37 6.28 -11.38
CA GLY A 53 0.59 7.69 -11.05
C GLY A 53 -0.19 8.67 -11.93
N LYS A 54 -0.50 8.31 -13.19
CA LYS A 54 -1.30 9.15 -14.08
C LYS A 54 -2.78 9.19 -13.68
N ILE A 55 -3.28 8.08 -13.13
CA ILE A 55 -4.71 7.94 -12.79
C ILE A 55 -5.03 8.62 -11.47
N LEU A 56 -4.10 8.58 -10.50
CA LEU A 56 -4.24 9.28 -9.23
C LEU A 56 -4.37 10.80 -9.42
N LYS A 57 -3.65 11.38 -10.39
CA LYS A 57 -3.81 12.79 -10.78
C LYS A 57 -5.23 13.09 -11.28
N VAL A 58 -5.75 12.27 -12.20
CA VAL A 58 -7.12 12.45 -12.73
C VAL A 58 -8.16 12.32 -11.62
N ALA A 59 -8.00 11.33 -10.74
CA ALA A 59 -8.94 11.10 -9.66
C ALA A 59 -8.94 12.25 -8.64
N LEU A 60 -7.78 12.85 -8.34
CA LEU A 60 -7.71 14.05 -7.50
C LEU A 60 -8.37 15.26 -8.18
N GLU A 61 -8.17 15.44 -9.49
CA GLU A 61 -8.85 16.51 -10.25
C GLU A 61 -10.37 16.35 -10.27
N VAL A 62 -10.88 15.12 -10.30
CA VAL A 62 -12.32 14.85 -10.16
C VAL A 62 -12.81 15.19 -8.75
N VAL A 63 -12.05 14.82 -7.72
CA VAL A 63 -12.38 15.14 -6.31
C VAL A 63 -12.43 16.65 -6.09
N LYS A 64 -11.45 17.42 -6.59
CA LYS A 64 -11.44 18.89 -6.52
C LYS A 64 -12.65 19.54 -7.20
N LYS A 65 -13.21 18.90 -8.22
CA LYS A 65 -14.36 19.39 -8.99
C LYS A 65 -15.70 18.92 -8.44
N SER A 66 -15.72 17.99 -7.50
CA SER A 66 -16.94 17.47 -6.90
C SER A 66 -17.45 18.45 -5.84
N ALA A 67 -18.70 18.89 -6.01
CA ALA A 67 -19.40 19.80 -5.09
C ALA A 67 -20.12 19.06 -3.94
N ASP A 68 -19.87 17.76 -3.75
CA ASP A 68 -20.47 17.00 -2.65
C ASP A 68 -19.87 17.45 -1.31
N GLY A 69 -20.71 17.85 -0.36
CA GLY A 69 -20.28 18.46 0.91
C GLY A 69 -19.30 17.63 1.76
N GLY A 70 -19.32 16.30 1.63
CA GLY A 70 -18.33 15.43 2.29
C GLY A 70 -16.96 15.41 1.58
N VAL A 71 -16.94 15.67 0.28
CA VAL A 71 -15.72 15.88 -0.50
C VAL A 71 -15.18 17.29 -0.27
N GLN A 72 -16.05 18.29 -0.11
CA GLN A 72 -15.68 19.67 0.20
C GLN A 72 -14.78 19.78 1.45
N ALA A 73 -15.08 19.08 2.54
CA ALA A 73 -14.26 19.10 3.76
C ALA A 73 -12.88 18.45 3.58
N ILE A 74 -12.75 17.49 2.66
CA ILE A 74 -11.46 16.95 2.24
C ILE A 74 -10.75 17.98 1.35
N VAL A 75 -11.46 18.55 0.37
CA VAL A 75 -10.93 19.54 -0.57
C VAL A 75 -10.43 20.79 0.15
N GLU A 76 -11.12 21.31 1.16
CA GLU A 76 -10.68 22.46 1.98
C GLU A 76 -9.37 22.16 2.74
N LYS A 77 -9.19 20.92 3.23
CA LYS A 77 -7.92 20.48 3.84
C LYS A 77 -6.79 20.27 2.82
N VAL A 78 -7.13 20.10 1.55
CA VAL A 78 -6.21 19.80 0.45
C VAL A 78 -6.14 20.98 -0.53
N GLU A 79 -6.71 22.14 -0.18
CA GLU A 79 -6.76 23.30 -1.07
C GLU A 79 -5.33 23.88 -1.20
N GLY A 80 -4.82 23.90 -2.44
CA GLY A 80 -3.42 24.22 -2.73
C GLY A 80 -2.43 23.08 -2.47
N VAL A 81 -2.88 21.89 -2.04
CA VAL A 81 -2.01 20.73 -1.80
C VAL A 81 -1.95 19.85 -3.05
N GLU A 82 -0.76 19.74 -3.64
CA GLU A 82 -0.50 18.85 -4.77
C GLU A 82 -0.11 17.44 -4.30
N LEU A 83 -0.68 16.42 -4.96
CA LEU A 83 -0.21 15.05 -4.84
C LEU A 83 1.10 14.88 -5.60
N GLU A 84 2.11 14.43 -4.89
CA GLU A 84 3.39 14.01 -5.46
C GLU A 84 3.46 12.49 -5.59
N HIS A 85 4.10 12.07 -6.67
CA HIS A 85 4.27 10.68 -7.04
C HIS A 85 5.72 10.46 -7.40
N GLU A 86 6.43 9.79 -6.52
CA GLU A 86 7.80 9.38 -6.77
C GLU A 86 7.81 7.90 -7.10
N THR A 87 8.38 7.55 -8.26
CA THR A 87 8.54 6.15 -8.67
C THR A 87 10.02 5.85 -8.84
N ALA A 88 10.43 4.64 -8.47
CA ALA A 88 11.78 4.17 -8.74
C ALA A 88 12.05 4.26 -10.26
N ARG A 89 13.21 4.80 -10.61
CA ARG A 89 13.59 4.97 -12.03
C ARG A 89 13.84 3.60 -12.66
N ALA A 90 13.73 3.54 -13.99
CA ALA A 90 13.98 2.30 -14.74
C ALA A 90 15.39 1.71 -14.50
N ALA A 91 16.35 2.53 -14.06
CA ALA A 91 17.69 2.10 -13.65
C ALA A 91 17.74 1.37 -12.28
N GLY A 92 16.59 1.22 -11.59
CA GLY A 92 16.48 0.53 -10.30
C GLY A 92 16.81 1.39 -9.08
N GLU A 93 16.97 2.71 -9.25
CA GLU A 93 17.17 3.62 -8.12
C GLU A 93 15.88 3.71 -7.29
N PRO A 94 15.91 3.29 -6.01
CA PRO A 94 14.73 3.31 -5.17
C PRO A 94 14.40 4.75 -4.73
N VAL A 95 13.13 4.97 -4.41
CA VAL A 95 12.69 6.12 -3.64
C VAL A 95 13.00 5.84 -2.17
N TRP A 96 13.52 6.82 -1.44
CA TRP A 96 13.92 6.63 -0.04
C TRP A 96 12.92 7.29 0.89
N VAL A 97 12.32 6.52 1.80
CA VAL A 97 11.33 7.04 2.76
C VAL A 97 11.84 7.07 4.19
N GLY A 98 11.56 8.19 4.87
CA GLY A 98 11.86 8.41 6.28
C GLY A 98 13.32 8.79 6.57
N ALA A 99 13.53 9.45 7.71
CA ALA A 99 14.84 9.81 8.25
C ALA A 99 14.92 9.41 9.74
N PRO A 100 16.10 9.16 10.32
CA PRO A 100 17.45 9.20 9.72
C PRO A 100 17.87 7.88 9.04
N LYS A 101 17.06 6.82 9.13
CA LYS A 101 17.32 5.51 8.51
C LYS A 101 16.31 5.28 7.38
N PRO A 102 16.63 5.66 6.15
CA PRO A 102 15.68 5.58 5.05
C PRO A 102 15.41 4.12 4.66
N ALA A 103 14.18 3.85 4.23
CA ALA A 103 13.80 2.58 3.63
C ALA A 103 13.64 2.73 2.10
N PRO A 104 14.16 1.78 1.30
CA PRO A 104 13.99 1.82 -0.14
C PRO A 104 12.57 1.39 -0.52
N VAL A 105 11.93 2.13 -1.41
CA VAL A 105 10.60 1.84 -1.96
C VAL A 105 10.58 2.04 -3.48
N HIS A 106 9.56 1.50 -4.13
CA HIS A 106 9.41 1.61 -5.60
C HIS A 106 8.37 2.65 -6.01
N HIS A 107 7.45 2.97 -5.11
CA HIS A 107 6.46 4.03 -5.29
C HIS A 107 6.24 4.72 -3.96
N LEU A 108 6.13 6.03 -3.99
CA LEU A 108 5.67 6.85 -2.89
C LEU A 108 4.61 7.81 -3.44
N VAL A 109 3.46 7.84 -2.75
CA VAL A 109 2.44 8.86 -2.94
C VAL A 109 2.52 9.78 -1.75
N SER A 110 2.72 11.07 -1.97
CA SER A 110 2.87 12.10 -0.94
C SER A 110 2.08 13.37 -1.24
N LEU A 111 2.03 14.29 -0.27
CA LEU A 111 1.54 15.65 -0.37
C LEU A 111 2.73 16.62 -0.29
N GLN A 112 2.78 17.66 -1.13
CA GLN A 112 3.89 18.63 -1.16
C GLN A 112 4.11 19.38 0.16
N VAL A 113 3.03 19.76 0.83
CA VAL A 113 3.06 20.68 1.97
C VAL A 113 2.27 20.09 3.12
N ALA A 114 2.88 19.12 3.82
CA ALA A 114 2.31 18.58 5.04
C ALA A 114 3.42 18.15 6.00
N ASP A 115 3.19 18.33 7.30
CA ASP A 115 4.05 17.77 8.38
C ASP A 115 4.21 16.25 8.27
N PHE A 116 3.29 15.63 7.53
CA PHE A 116 3.27 14.22 7.23
C PHE A 116 2.89 14.08 5.74
N PRO A 117 3.86 14.10 4.84
CA PRO A 117 3.55 14.15 3.42
C PRO A 117 3.12 12.79 2.89
N ASN A 118 3.64 11.69 3.42
CA ASN A 118 3.48 10.38 2.80
C ASN A 118 2.10 9.77 3.06
N LEU A 119 1.47 9.29 2.00
CA LEU A 119 0.15 8.68 2.02
C LEU A 119 0.22 7.16 1.83
N VAL A 120 0.91 6.71 0.78
CA VAL A 120 0.96 5.30 0.38
C VAL A 120 2.37 4.92 -0.05
N VAL A 121 2.81 3.73 0.36
CA VAL A 121 4.09 3.15 -0.05
C VAL A 121 3.85 1.93 -0.95
N GLY A 122 4.56 1.85 -2.08
CA GLY A 122 4.54 0.70 -2.98
C GLY A 122 5.88 0.00 -3.08
N LEU A 123 5.87 -1.34 -3.03
CA LEU A 123 7.02 -2.18 -3.36
C LEU A 123 6.72 -3.06 -4.57
N ALA A 124 7.53 -2.94 -5.62
CA ALA A 124 7.56 -3.92 -6.69
C ALA A 124 8.17 -5.23 -6.17
N CYS A 125 7.49 -6.33 -6.44
CA CYS A 125 7.93 -7.68 -6.11
C CYS A 125 8.11 -8.45 -7.39
N ASP A 126 9.28 -9.04 -7.57
CA ASP A 126 9.58 -9.92 -8.68
C ASP A 126 9.20 -11.37 -8.37
N GLU A 127 9.26 -12.21 -9.40
CA GLU A 127 9.00 -13.65 -9.27
C GLU A 127 10.02 -14.33 -8.34
N SER A 128 11.21 -13.76 -8.13
CA SER A 128 12.20 -14.28 -7.18
C SER A 128 11.76 -14.10 -5.72
N SER A 129 11.01 -13.03 -5.43
CA SER A 129 10.53 -12.71 -4.08
C SER A 129 9.27 -13.48 -3.66
N PHE A 130 8.44 -13.90 -4.62
CA PHE A 130 7.15 -14.55 -4.36
C PHE A 130 7.03 -15.97 -4.93
N GLY A 131 7.97 -16.39 -5.77
CA GLY A 131 7.88 -17.61 -6.58
C GLY A 131 7.12 -17.36 -7.89
N SER A 132 7.55 -18.03 -8.97
CA SER A 132 6.95 -17.94 -10.30
C SER A 132 5.46 -18.33 -10.33
N ASP A 133 5.04 -19.22 -9.43
CA ASP A 133 3.66 -19.72 -9.36
C ASP A 133 2.79 -18.96 -8.35
N CYS A 134 3.23 -17.78 -7.90
CA CYS A 134 2.49 -17.02 -6.90
C CYS A 134 1.14 -16.51 -7.44
N ARG A 135 0.06 -17.10 -6.95
CA ARG A 135 -1.30 -16.59 -7.12
C ARG A 135 -1.59 -15.57 -6.04
N LEU A 136 -1.73 -14.31 -6.46
CA LEU A 136 -1.99 -13.17 -5.57
C LEU A 136 -3.21 -13.38 -4.67
N SER A 137 -4.25 -14.02 -5.19
CA SER A 137 -5.47 -14.37 -4.45
C SER A 137 -5.23 -15.34 -3.28
N GLU A 138 -4.16 -16.13 -3.30
CA GLU A 138 -3.85 -17.14 -2.30
C GLU A 138 -2.97 -16.59 -1.17
N VAL A 139 -2.32 -15.44 -1.38
CA VAL A 139 -1.40 -14.83 -0.41
C VAL A 139 -2.05 -14.62 0.96
N PRO A 140 -3.28 -14.05 1.09
CA PRO A 140 -3.88 -13.84 2.40
C PRO A 140 -4.09 -15.14 3.19
N ASN A 141 -4.59 -16.19 2.53
CA ASN A 141 -4.80 -17.50 3.14
C ASN A 141 -3.47 -18.12 3.58
N ALA A 142 -2.46 -18.08 2.73
CA ALA A 142 -1.16 -18.66 3.04
C ALA A 142 -0.46 -17.94 4.21
N VAL A 143 -0.57 -16.62 4.29
CA VAL A 143 -0.05 -15.87 5.45
C VAL A 143 -0.81 -16.26 6.72
N ALA A 144 -2.14 -16.43 6.64
CA ALA A 144 -2.97 -16.83 7.77
C ALA A 144 -2.63 -18.24 8.28
N THR A 145 -2.32 -19.18 7.38
CA THR A 145 -1.87 -20.54 7.73
C THR A 145 -0.39 -20.60 8.14
N GLY A 146 0.29 -19.46 8.16
CA GLY A 146 1.64 -19.32 8.71
C GLY A 146 2.76 -19.51 7.70
N ASP A 147 2.47 -19.59 6.41
CA ASP A 147 3.46 -19.69 5.34
C ASP A 147 4.47 -18.54 5.45
N THR A 148 5.76 -18.92 5.43
CA THR A 148 6.85 -17.99 5.67
C THR A 148 7.32 -17.29 4.40
N LYS A 149 7.00 -17.80 3.20
CA LYS A 149 7.49 -17.23 1.94
C LYS A 149 7.06 -15.76 1.77
N TYR A 150 5.84 -15.43 2.16
CA TYR A 150 5.28 -14.08 2.01
C TYR A 150 5.62 -13.15 3.16
N LYS A 151 6.19 -13.66 4.26
CA LYS A 151 6.51 -12.84 5.44
C LYS A 151 7.57 -11.81 5.12
N TRP A 152 8.60 -12.14 4.34
CA TRP A 152 9.70 -11.20 4.11
C TRP A 152 9.28 -9.95 3.31
N PRO A 153 8.57 -10.06 2.17
CA PRO A 153 8.07 -8.89 1.47
C PRO A 153 7.10 -8.04 2.30
N LEU A 154 6.18 -8.67 3.04
CA LEU A 154 5.25 -7.97 3.94
C LEU A 154 5.98 -7.23 5.06
N ARG A 155 7.06 -7.80 5.60
CA ARG A 155 7.90 -7.14 6.62
C ARG A 155 8.61 -5.92 6.07
N GLN A 156 9.13 -5.99 4.85
CA GLN A 156 9.76 -4.83 4.21
C GLN A 156 8.73 -3.72 3.99
N LEU A 157 7.54 -4.07 3.51
CA LEU A 157 6.47 -3.10 3.32
C LEU A 157 6.05 -2.48 4.66
N ALA A 158 5.84 -3.28 5.71
CA ALA A 158 5.50 -2.78 7.05
C ALA A 158 6.57 -1.82 7.59
N HIS A 159 7.86 -2.16 7.42
CA HIS A 159 8.95 -1.28 7.83
C HIS A 159 8.97 0.02 7.02
N ALA A 160 8.74 -0.04 5.70
CA ALA A 160 8.69 1.16 4.86
C ALA A 160 7.49 2.05 5.21
N CYS A 161 6.31 1.47 5.40
CA CYS A 161 5.11 2.15 5.90
C CYS A 161 5.38 2.85 7.25
N HIS A 162 6.01 2.16 8.20
CA HIS A 162 6.41 2.76 9.48
C HIS A 162 7.36 3.94 9.31
N ARG A 163 8.36 3.83 8.42
CA ARG A 163 9.31 4.93 8.13
C ARG A 163 8.64 6.12 7.45
N ALA A 164 7.67 5.84 6.60
CA ALA A 164 6.88 6.85 5.92
C ALA A 164 5.80 7.48 6.81
N ASN A 165 5.60 6.98 8.04
CA ASN A 165 4.48 7.36 8.92
C ASN A 165 3.11 7.21 8.25
N THR A 166 2.92 6.10 7.54
CA THR A 166 1.62 5.67 7.00
C THR A 166 1.36 4.21 7.33
N ARG A 167 0.11 3.83 7.52
CA ARG A 167 -0.32 2.43 7.64
C ARG A 167 -0.65 1.77 6.30
N TYR A 168 -0.74 2.55 5.23
CA TYR A 168 -1.17 2.06 3.93
C TYR A 168 0.01 1.79 3.02
N GLY A 169 0.00 0.62 2.39
CA GLY A 169 0.96 0.28 1.36
C GLY A 169 0.47 -0.85 0.48
N TYR A 170 1.24 -1.18 -0.55
CA TYR A 170 0.91 -2.30 -1.41
C TYR A 170 2.16 -2.98 -1.97
N LEU A 171 2.00 -4.25 -2.30
CA LEU A 171 2.96 -5.00 -3.09
C LEU A 171 2.45 -5.07 -4.53
N ALA A 172 3.24 -4.62 -5.50
CA ALA A 172 2.96 -4.81 -6.92
C ALA A 172 3.59 -6.11 -7.40
N LEU A 173 2.76 -7.01 -7.91
CA LEU A 173 3.16 -8.26 -8.52
C LEU A 173 2.79 -8.23 -10.01
N ARG A 174 3.24 -9.24 -10.77
CA ARG A 174 2.93 -9.36 -12.20
C ARG A 174 1.44 -9.48 -12.50
N ASN A 175 0.66 -10.08 -11.59
CA ASN A 175 -0.76 -10.38 -11.79
C ASN A 175 -1.72 -9.42 -11.07
N GLY A 176 -1.21 -8.56 -10.18
CA GLY A 176 -2.02 -7.54 -9.50
C GLY A 176 -1.27 -6.79 -8.42
N ILE A 177 -2.03 -6.12 -7.55
CA ILE A 177 -1.53 -5.52 -6.31
C ILE A 177 -2.12 -6.22 -5.08
N LEU A 178 -1.29 -6.38 -4.05
CA LEU A 178 -1.74 -6.72 -2.71
C LEU A 178 -1.83 -5.44 -1.88
N ALA A 179 -3.03 -4.87 -1.76
CA ALA A 179 -3.26 -3.73 -0.88
C ALA A 179 -3.15 -4.19 0.58
N CYS A 180 -2.41 -3.41 1.38
CA CYS A 180 -2.07 -3.73 2.76
C CYS A 180 -2.39 -2.53 3.66
N CYS A 181 -3.00 -2.83 4.81
CA CYS A 181 -3.18 -1.89 5.91
C CYS A 181 -2.56 -2.49 7.16
N PHE A 182 -1.58 -1.80 7.74
CA PHE A 182 -0.82 -2.27 8.90
C PHE A 182 -1.33 -1.67 10.20
N THR A 183 -1.39 -2.49 11.24
CA THR A 183 -1.72 -2.05 12.60
C THR A 183 -0.70 -2.62 13.58
N LEU A 184 -0.61 -2.01 14.75
CA LEU A 184 0.22 -2.50 15.83
C LEU A 184 -0.50 -3.66 16.53
N SER A 185 0.20 -4.79 16.67
CA SER A 185 -0.36 -5.91 17.40
C SER A 185 -0.33 -5.61 18.91
N PRO A 186 -1.45 -5.80 19.63
CA PRO A 186 -1.49 -5.66 21.09
C PRO A 186 -0.62 -6.70 21.81
N ALA A 187 -0.20 -7.78 21.13
CA ALA A 187 0.71 -8.79 21.65
C ALA A 187 2.18 -8.33 21.72
N ALA A 188 2.49 -7.14 21.22
CA ALA A 188 3.77 -6.48 21.44
C ALA A 188 3.87 -6.08 22.92
N GLY A 189 4.30 -7.02 23.77
CA GLY A 189 4.55 -6.77 25.20
C GLY A 189 5.54 -5.61 25.42
N PRO A 190 5.71 -5.15 26.68
CA PRO A 190 6.58 -4.02 26.99
C PRO A 190 7.97 -4.24 26.39
N ALA A 191 8.52 -3.17 25.79
CA ALA A 191 9.78 -3.19 25.07
C ALA A 191 10.83 -4.04 25.81
N ARG A 192 11.27 -5.15 25.19
CA ARG A 192 12.29 -6.01 25.79
C ARG A 192 13.56 -5.19 26.08
N ARG A 193 14.18 -5.41 27.25
CA ARG A 193 15.47 -4.80 27.65
C ARG A 193 16.43 -4.80 26.46
N GLY A 194 16.78 -3.60 25.98
CA GLY A 194 17.61 -3.40 24.78
C GLY A 194 17.04 -2.45 23.73
N GLY A 195 15.92 -1.76 24.00
CA GLY A 195 15.44 -0.64 23.18
C GLY A 195 14.97 -1.02 21.76
N ARG A 196 14.78 -2.31 21.48
CA ARG A 196 14.19 -2.76 20.21
C ARG A 196 12.69 -2.87 20.42
N LEU A 197 11.95 -1.91 19.86
CA LEU A 197 10.52 -2.05 19.54
C LEU A 197 10.37 -3.29 18.66
N GLY A 198 10.12 -4.44 19.28
CA GLY A 198 9.62 -5.63 18.61
C GLY A 198 8.15 -5.39 18.32
N ASN A 199 7.86 -4.49 17.38
CA ASN A 199 6.49 -4.27 16.94
C ASN A 199 6.11 -5.52 16.15
N ASP A 200 5.31 -6.38 16.78
CA ASP A 200 4.56 -7.38 16.05
C ASP A 200 3.51 -6.59 15.24
N TRP A 201 3.57 -6.72 13.93
CA TRP A 201 2.66 -6.02 13.02
C TRP A 201 1.53 -6.96 12.66
N GLN A 202 0.32 -6.41 12.60
CA GLN A 202 -0.82 -7.06 12.00
C GLN A 202 -1.06 -6.42 10.63
N VAL A 203 -1.45 -7.22 9.65
CA VAL A 203 -1.77 -6.72 8.31
C VAL A 203 -3.14 -7.20 7.89
N SER A 204 -3.95 -6.28 7.39
CA SER A 204 -5.13 -6.56 6.59
C SER A 204 -4.77 -6.48 5.12
N MET A 205 -5.09 -7.52 4.37
CA MET A 205 -4.71 -7.64 2.96
C MET A 205 -5.93 -7.77 2.05
N LYS A 206 -5.84 -7.14 0.87
CA LYS A 206 -6.82 -7.29 -0.21
C LYS A 206 -6.09 -7.47 -1.56
N PRO A 207 -6.16 -8.67 -2.17
CA PRO A 207 -5.66 -8.88 -3.51
C PRO A 207 -6.58 -8.23 -4.54
N VAL A 208 -5.96 -7.54 -5.51
CA VAL A 208 -6.63 -6.83 -6.62
C VAL A 208 -5.87 -7.12 -7.90
N MET A 209 -6.52 -7.78 -8.87
CA MET A 209 -5.84 -8.21 -10.10
C MET A 209 -5.80 -7.08 -11.11
N TRP A 210 -4.75 -7.00 -11.93
CA TRP A 210 -4.66 -5.99 -12.99
C TRP A 210 -5.78 -6.12 -14.03
N SER A 211 -6.28 -7.34 -14.22
CA SER A 211 -7.38 -7.64 -15.14
C SER A 211 -8.77 -7.30 -14.59
N GLN A 212 -8.89 -6.87 -13.33
CA GLN A 212 -10.19 -6.50 -12.75
C GLN A 212 -10.69 -5.20 -13.38
N SER A 213 -11.93 -5.23 -13.87
CA SER A 213 -12.60 -4.10 -14.49
C SER A 213 -14.12 -4.21 -14.27
N GLY A 214 -14.82 -3.08 -14.43
CA GLY A 214 -16.27 -3.00 -14.23
C GLY A 214 -16.67 -2.13 -13.03
N ASP A 215 -17.94 -1.73 -13.03
CA ASP A 215 -18.58 -0.83 -12.08
C ASP A 215 -18.60 -1.34 -10.63
N LYS A 216 -18.64 -2.66 -10.45
CA LYS A 216 -18.74 -3.32 -9.13
C LYS A 216 -17.44 -3.99 -8.69
N GLN A 217 -16.35 -3.75 -9.40
CA GLN A 217 -15.05 -4.34 -9.10
C GLN A 217 -14.09 -3.29 -8.55
N LEU A 218 -13.38 -3.67 -7.48
CA LEU A 218 -12.28 -2.87 -6.98
C LEU A 218 -11.10 -3.01 -7.94
N THR A 219 -10.86 -2.02 -8.79
CA THR A 219 -9.70 -2.00 -9.71
C THR A 219 -8.44 -1.56 -8.98
N ALA A 220 -7.27 -1.80 -9.57
CA ALA A 220 -6.00 -1.38 -8.97
C ALA A 220 -5.92 0.14 -8.78
N ASP A 221 -6.41 0.91 -9.75
CA ASP A 221 -6.43 2.37 -9.67
C ASP A 221 -7.39 2.86 -8.60
N LEU A 222 -8.59 2.28 -8.52
CA LEU A 222 -9.55 2.61 -7.47
C LEU A 222 -9.00 2.25 -6.08
N THR A 223 -8.23 1.17 -5.98
CA THR A 223 -7.57 0.76 -4.74
C THR A 223 -6.53 1.77 -4.29
N LEU A 224 -5.68 2.24 -5.21
CA LEU A 224 -4.66 3.25 -4.89
C LEU A 224 -5.29 4.59 -4.54
N TRP A 225 -6.32 5.00 -5.29
CA TRP A 225 -7.08 6.20 -4.97
C TRP A 225 -7.70 6.09 -3.58
N TRP A 226 -8.36 4.97 -3.30
CA TRP A 226 -9.01 4.71 -2.02
C TRP A 226 -8.03 4.75 -0.85
N MET A 227 -6.88 4.06 -0.93
CA MET A 227 -5.85 4.12 0.12
C MET A 227 -5.32 5.54 0.34
N SER A 228 -5.15 6.31 -0.74
CA SER A 228 -4.69 7.71 -0.67
C SER A 228 -5.72 8.59 0.03
N MET A 229 -7.01 8.47 -0.32
CA MET A 229 -8.09 9.22 0.32
C MET A 229 -8.22 8.88 1.81
N MET A 230 -8.09 7.60 2.17
CA MET A 230 -8.09 7.17 3.57
C MET A 230 -6.94 7.81 4.36
N ALA A 231 -5.74 7.86 3.78
CA ALA A 231 -4.58 8.51 4.39
C ALA A 231 -4.75 10.04 4.54
N ILE A 232 -5.44 10.68 3.59
CA ILE A 232 -5.73 12.12 3.60
C ILE A 232 -6.81 12.48 4.63
N SER A 233 -7.81 11.61 4.84
CA SER A 233 -8.99 11.90 5.66
C SER A 233 -8.67 12.39 7.09
N GLY A 234 -7.51 12.00 7.62
CA GLY A 234 -6.98 12.60 8.84
C GLY A 234 -5.73 11.88 9.33
N GLU A 235 -4.93 12.59 10.14
CA GLU A 235 -3.66 12.06 10.64
C GLU A 235 -3.82 10.75 11.42
N HIS A 236 -4.85 10.64 12.27
CA HIS A 236 -5.20 9.41 13.00
C HIS A 236 -5.47 8.20 12.07
N ASN A 237 -6.02 8.45 10.88
CA ASN A 237 -6.35 7.43 9.90
C ASN A 237 -5.13 6.99 9.09
N ARG A 238 -4.05 7.75 9.15
CA ARG A 238 -2.77 7.42 8.52
C ARG A 238 -1.80 6.78 9.52
N LYS A 239 -1.84 7.19 10.78
CA LYS A 239 -0.94 6.68 11.82
C LYS A 239 -1.09 5.17 12.00
N LEU A 240 0.02 4.54 12.34
CA LEU A 240 0.02 3.16 12.78
C LEU A 240 -0.57 3.11 14.19
N VAL A 241 -1.76 2.54 14.28
CA VAL A 241 -2.53 2.42 15.52
C VAL A 241 -2.70 0.95 15.89
N PRO A 242 -2.95 0.62 17.17
CA PRO A 242 -3.43 -0.70 17.57
C PRO A 242 -4.65 -1.13 16.75
N GLU A 243 -4.79 -2.43 16.48
CA GLU A 243 -5.94 -2.95 15.71
C GLU A 243 -7.30 -2.56 16.34
N ALA A 244 -7.37 -2.44 17.67
CA ALA A 244 -8.58 -2.03 18.38
C ALA A 244 -9.00 -0.57 18.09
N GLU A 245 -8.06 0.29 17.70
CA GLU A 245 -8.30 1.70 17.35
C GLU A 245 -8.59 1.88 15.86
N ARG A 246 -8.53 0.80 15.08
CA ARG A 246 -8.82 0.86 13.65
C ARG A 246 -10.32 0.97 13.43
N VAL A 247 -10.74 2.08 12.83
CA VAL A 247 -12.12 2.33 12.48
C VAL A 247 -12.50 1.65 11.15
N SER A 248 -13.64 0.96 11.12
CA SER A 248 -14.19 0.36 9.90
C SER A 248 -14.51 1.43 8.85
N ILE A 249 -14.31 1.13 7.57
CA ILE A 249 -14.51 2.08 6.47
C ILE A 249 -15.92 2.68 6.47
N ASN A 250 -16.93 1.86 6.78
CA ASN A 250 -18.34 2.26 6.83
C ASN A 250 -18.78 2.50 8.28
N HIS A 251 -17.93 3.11 9.09
CA HIS A 251 -18.27 3.46 10.45
C HIS A 251 -19.02 4.79 10.48
N TRP A 252 -20.09 4.81 11.27
CA TRP A 252 -20.91 5.98 11.52
C TRP A 252 -20.83 6.29 13.00
N ASP A 253 -20.30 7.46 13.33
CA ASP A 253 -20.21 7.99 14.67
C ASP A 253 -21.57 8.64 15.03
N GLU A 254 -22.11 8.34 16.20
CA GLU A 254 -23.27 9.06 16.75
C GLU A 254 -22.80 10.38 17.36
N ILE A 255 -23.36 11.50 16.90
CA ILE A 255 -22.98 12.82 17.34
C ILE A 255 -24.22 13.59 17.78
N GLN A 256 -24.12 14.25 18.93
CA GLN A 256 -25.12 15.19 19.41
C GLN A 256 -24.87 16.55 18.73
N VAL A 257 -25.83 17.01 17.94
CA VAL A 257 -25.81 18.35 17.34
C VAL A 257 -26.51 19.38 18.22
N GLU A 258 -26.17 20.66 18.05
CA GLU A 258 -26.82 21.76 18.76
C GLU A 258 -28.35 21.71 18.55
N GLY A 259 -29.09 21.63 19.65
CA GLY A 259 -30.54 21.36 19.63
C GLY A 259 -30.95 19.97 20.14
N GLY A 260 -29.99 19.12 20.51
CA GLY A 260 -30.25 17.84 21.18
C GLY A 260 -30.71 16.71 20.25
N ALA A 261 -30.58 16.90 18.93
CA ALA A 261 -30.81 15.84 17.97
C ALA A 261 -29.54 14.97 17.83
N THR A 262 -29.75 13.66 17.67
CA THR A 262 -28.67 12.72 17.34
C THR A 262 -28.59 12.59 15.82
N VAL A 263 -27.39 12.74 15.27
CA VAL A 263 -27.08 12.44 13.88
C VAL A 263 -26.01 11.37 13.79
N LEU A 264 -26.08 10.56 12.74
CA LEU A 264 -25.02 9.64 12.37
C LEU A 264 -24.09 10.36 11.39
N ARG A 265 -22.84 10.56 11.76
CA ARG A 265 -21.81 11.13 10.88
C ARG A 265 -20.84 10.04 10.44
N HIS A 266 -20.64 9.91 9.13
CA HIS A 266 -19.70 8.97 8.58
C HIS A 266 -18.27 9.37 8.93
N HIS A 267 -17.50 8.44 9.50
CA HIS A 267 -16.19 8.72 10.09
C HIS A 267 -15.19 9.36 9.12
N TYR A 268 -15.22 8.96 7.85
CA TYR A 268 -14.22 9.36 6.85
C TYR A 268 -14.65 10.50 5.93
N SER A 269 -15.93 10.58 5.61
CA SER A 269 -16.46 11.60 4.68
C SER A 269 -17.15 12.75 5.40
N LEU A 270 -17.32 12.63 6.71
CA LEU A 270 -18.10 13.56 7.53
C LEU A 270 -19.55 13.73 7.06
N ALA A 271 -20.03 12.87 6.17
CA ALA A 271 -21.40 12.89 5.68
C ALA A 271 -22.37 12.57 6.82
N GLU A 272 -23.46 13.32 6.93
CA GLU A 272 -24.43 13.16 8.01
C GLU A 272 -25.72 12.53 7.49
N LYS A 273 -26.37 11.75 8.34
CA LYS A 273 -27.74 11.27 8.14
C LYS A 273 -28.47 11.25 9.49
N PRO A 274 -29.82 11.27 9.48
CA PRO A 274 -30.60 11.05 10.70
C PRO A 274 -30.23 9.71 11.35
N ALA A 275 -30.18 9.69 12.69
CA ALA A 275 -29.95 8.48 13.47
C ALA A 275 -31.10 7.48 13.37
#